data_AF-A0A846Z0C0-F1
#
_entry.id   AF-A0A846Z0C0-F1
#
_cell.length_a   1.000
_cell.length_b   1.000
_cell.length_c   1.000
_cell.angle_alpha   90.00
_cell.angle_beta   90.00
_cell.angle_gamma   90.00
#
_symmetry.space_group_name_H-M   'P 1'
#
loop_
_entity.id
_entity.type
_entity.pdbx_description
1 polymer ?
#
loop_
_entity_poly.entity_id
_entity_poly.type
_entity_poly.pdbx_seq_one_letter_code
_entity_poly.pdbx_strand_id
1 'polypeptide(L)'
;MTSIIPPLSSCDSCVRLKWVPDPDWNPDESRDPLDTGSIYFCEAFPDGIPEDIKRLGFDHRLPYPVDGGVRHELRPGRANILASFERDTPTAVRTRDVSASAREWMRQMAVLKGRRLRLAESLMNVNELAVPVRGDGKPATWDFGDFRMLGVSSTGPVELDFDESSDFRGWSFSSLEEIAVEVAEDVLLYVDKKGPLLPVGALRSFNFSLFRAARDASMEQLREEFPDALVYRPEGERVAFTSLLALETARGIGVKWQSMRGRKLLAEGEVALDPGYPHQAFLKP
;
A
#
# COMPACT_ATOMS: atom_id res chain seq x y z
N MET A 1 -10.64 -13.89 29.78
CA MET A 1 -9.22 -13.55 29.52
C MET A 1 -9.13 -13.12 28.07
N THR A 2 -8.83 -11.84 27.85
CA THR A 2 -8.57 -11.26 26.53
C THR A 2 -7.24 -11.81 26.02
N SER A 3 -7.29 -12.89 25.24
CA SER A 3 -6.11 -13.35 24.50
C SER A 3 -5.89 -12.37 23.35
N ILE A 4 -5.17 -11.29 23.67
CA ILE A 4 -4.69 -10.32 22.70
C ILE A 4 -3.50 -11.01 22.01
N ILE A 5 -3.79 -11.50 20.80
CA ILE A 5 -2.86 -12.00 19.78
C ILE A 5 -2.37 -13.46 19.95
N PRO A 6 -3.03 -14.41 19.26
CA PRO A 6 -2.32 -15.34 18.36
C PRO A 6 -3.06 -15.50 17.03
N PRO A 7 -2.42 -15.25 15.86
CA PRO A 7 -1.29 -16.07 15.45
C PRO A 7 -0.04 -15.29 14.98
N LEU A 8 0.22 -14.08 15.47
CA LEU A 8 1.39 -13.27 15.03
C LEU A 8 2.77 -13.93 15.24
N SER A 9 2.86 -15.08 15.94
CA SER A 9 4.15 -15.73 16.23
C SER A 9 4.24 -17.21 15.85
N SER A 10 3.16 -17.84 15.37
CA SER A 10 3.16 -19.27 15.04
C SER A 10 3.42 -19.54 13.56
N CYS A 11 2.95 -18.67 12.67
CA CYS A 11 3.03 -18.86 11.22
C CYS A 11 4.30 -18.25 10.60
N ASP A 12 4.80 -18.81 9.49
CA ASP A 12 5.94 -18.23 8.74
C ASP A 12 5.61 -16.84 8.12
N SER A 13 4.36 -16.59 7.71
CA SER A 13 3.89 -15.26 7.23
C SER A 13 4.15 -14.18 8.27
N CYS A 14 3.96 -14.58 9.51
CA CYS A 14 4.05 -13.73 10.67
C CYS A 14 5.53 -13.51 11.08
N VAL A 15 6.51 -14.17 10.44
CA VAL A 15 7.96 -14.03 10.76
C VAL A 15 8.46 -12.67 10.35
N ARG A 16 7.90 -12.17 9.25
CA ARG A 16 8.21 -10.89 8.64
C ARG A 16 7.07 -9.91 8.88
N LEU A 17 6.31 -10.12 9.96
CA LEU A 17 5.28 -9.19 10.32
C LEU A 17 5.94 -7.83 10.53
N LYS A 18 5.57 -6.89 9.69
CA LYS A 18 6.01 -5.52 9.82
C LYS A 18 4.94 -4.78 10.59
N TRP A 19 5.35 -3.91 11.50
CA TRP A 19 4.47 -3.02 12.24
C TRP A 19 4.92 -1.60 11.98
N VAL A 20 3.99 -0.69 11.72
CA VAL A 20 4.25 0.75 11.61
C VAL A 20 3.32 1.52 12.55
N PRO A 21 3.78 2.65 13.15
CA PRO A 21 2.87 3.64 13.68
C PRO A 21 1.89 4.05 12.59
N ASP A 22 0.61 4.12 12.94
CA ASP A 22 -0.41 4.54 12.02
C ASP A 22 -0.46 6.09 12.00
N PRO A 23 0.02 6.74 10.93
CA PRO A 23 -0.01 8.20 10.82
C PRO A 23 -1.44 8.76 10.70
N ASP A 24 -2.42 7.89 10.42
CA ASP A 24 -3.84 8.22 10.40
C ASP A 24 -4.54 7.92 11.73
N TRP A 25 -3.82 7.39 12.72
CA TRP A 25 -4.41 7.08 13.99
C TRP A 25 -4.72 8.35 14.77
N ASN A 26 -6.00 8.50 15.09
CA ASN A 26 -6.49 9.53 15.98
C ASN A 26 -6.97 8.86 17.28
N PRO A 27 -6.29 9.08 18.42
CA PRO A 27 -6.70 8.50 19.70
C PRO A 27 -8.13 8.91 20.11
N ASP A 28 -8.57 10.12 19.71
CA ASP A 28 -9.89 10.65 20.05
C ASP A 28 -11.01 10.02 19.21
N GLU A 29 -10.67 9.44 18.05
CA GLU A 29 -11.60 8.72 17.18
C GLU A 29 -11.51 7.20 17.35
N SER A 30 -10.52 6.69 18.09
CA SER A 30 -10.34 5.26 18.29
C SER A 30 -11.46 4.70 19.16
N ARG A 31 -12.29 3.85 18.55
CA ARG A 31 -13.41 3.17 19.22
C ARG A 31 -12.97 1.85 19.88
N ASP A 32 -11.70 1.50 19.76
CA ASP A 32 -11.13 0.24 20.17
C ASP A 32 -10.03 0.48 21.20
N PRO A 33 -10.24 0.13 22.48
CA PRO A 33 -9.26 0.38 23.54
C PRO A 33 -7.97 -0.44 23.41
N LEU A 34 -7.91 -1.35 22.43
CA LEU A 34 -6.76 -2.18 22.10
C LEU A 34 -6.09 -1.73 20.77
N ASP A 35 -6.57 -0.66 20.17
CA ASP A 35 -5.88 -0.01 19.06
C ASP A 35 -4.73 0.83 19.62
N THR A 36 -3.52 0.40 19.27
CA THR A 36 -2.26 0.94 19.79
C THR A 36 -1.66 1.97 18.83
N GLY A 37 -2.45 2.48 17.88
CA GLY A 37 -1.98 3.40 16.85
C GLY A 37 -0.95 2.78 15.93
N SER A 38 -1.18 1.53 15.57
CA SER A 38 -0.20 0.66 14.93
C SER A 38 -0.84 -0.24 13.88
N ILE A 39 -0.34 -0.20 12.66
CA ILE A 39 -0.74 -1.08 11.56
C ILE A 39 0.24 -2.23 11.45
N TYR A 40 -0.29 -3.45 11.34
CA TYR A 40 0.48 -4.66 11.10
C TYR A 40 0.26 -5.15 9.67
N PHE A 41 1.33 -5.49 8.97
CA PHE A 41 1.28 -5.96 7.59
C PHE A 41 2.24 -7.13 7.39
N CYS A 42 1.92 -8.00 6.45
CA CYS A 42 2.78 -9.09 6.01
C CYS A 42 2.67 -9.24 4.49
N GLU A 43 3.40 -10.19 3.91
CA GLU A 43 3.35 -10.46 2.47
C GLU A 43 1.94 -10.78 1.96
N ALA A 44 1.13 -11.48 2.77
CA ALA A 44 -0.26 -11.80 2.44
C ALA A 44 -1.20 -10.58 2.54
N PHE A 45 -0.88 -9.63 3.43
CA PHE A 45 -1.70 -8.45 3.71
C PHE A 45 -0.83 -7.20 3.82
N PRO A 46 -0.33 -6.67 2.69
CA PRO A 46 0.60 -5.53 2.68
C PRO A 46 -0.05 -4.22 3.15
N ASP A 47 -1.38 -4.17 3.21
CA ASP A 47 -2.16 -2.99 3.56
C ASP A 47 -2.79 -3.05 4.96
N GLY A 48 -2.59 -4.14 5.70
CA GLY A 48 -3.10 -4.32 7.04
C GLY A 48 -3.71 -5.71 7.26
N ILE A 49 -3.49 -6.33 8.41
CA ILE A 49 -4.08 -7.66 8.69
C ILE A 49 -5.58 -7.55 9.03
N PRO A 50 -6.46 -8.33 8.39
CA PRO A 50 -7.89 -8.40 8.74
C PRO A 50 -8.13 -8.73 10.22
N GLU A 51 -9.15 -8.12 10.83
CA GLU A 51 -9.53 -8.38 12.23
C GLU A 51 -9.86 -9.84 12.50
N ASP A 52 -10.36 -10.55 11.47
CA ASP A 52 -10.57 -12.00 11.52
C ASP A 52 -9.35 -12.76 12.02
N ILE A 53 -8.18 -12.37 11.51
CA ILE A 53 -6.87 -12.98 11.76
C ILE A 53 -6.20 -12.31 12.96
N LYS A 54 -6.25 -10.97 13.03
CA LYS A 54 -5.55 -10.19 14.07
C LYS A 54 -6.10 -10.47 15.47
N ARG A 55 -7.43 -10.61 15.61
CA ARG A 55 -8.09 -10.61 16.92
C ARG A 55 -9.21 -11.63 17.09
N LEU A 56 -9.87 -12.03 16.01
CA LEU A 56 -11.03 -12.91 16.07
C LEU A 56 -10.67 -14.39 15.88
N GLY A 57 -9.38 -14.73 15.92
CA GLY A 57 -8.89 -16.11 16.02
C GLY A 57 -9.11 -16.98 14.78
N PHE A 58 -9.27 -16.39 13.59
CA PHE A 58 -9.24 -17.16 12.34
C PHE A 58 -7.84 -17.77 12.14
N ASP A 59 -7.81 -19.05 11.78
CA ASP A 59 -6.57 -19.78 11.56
C ASP A 59 -6.05 -19.52 10.14
N HIS A 60 -5.11 -18.60 10.01
CA HIS A 60 -4.54 -18.19 8.71
C HIS A 60 -3.66 -19.27 8.04
N ARG A 61 -3.57 -20.48 8.60
CA ARG A 61 -3.09 -21.67 7.85
C ARG A 61 -4.15 -22.12 6.83
N LEU A 62 -5.41 -21.76 7.05
CA LEU A 62 -6.51 -21.97 6.13
C LEU A 62 -6.59 -20.82 5.13
N PRO A 63 -7.15 -21.07 3.93
CA PRO A 63 -7.38 -20.03 2.95
C PRO A 63 -8.18 -18.87 3.51
N TYR A 64 -7.64 -17.65 3.37
CA TYR A 64 -8.36 -16.41 3.56
C TYR A 64 -8.55 -15.72 2.20
N PRO A 65 -9.71 -15.11 1.91
CA PRO A 65 -9.88 -14.37 0.67
C PRO A 65 -8.79 -13.30 0.54
N VAL A 66 -8.21 -13.14 -0.65
CA VAL A 66 -7.19 -12.13 -0.99
C VAL A 66 -5.85 -12.21 -0.24
N ASP A 67 -5.56 -13.32 0.43
CA ASP A 67 -4.24 -13.61 1.00
C ASP A 67 -3.16 -13.99 -0.04
N GLY A 68 -3.43 -13.80 -1.33
CA GLY A 68 -2.51 -14.13 -2.42
C GLY A 68 -2.24 -15.62 -2.60
N GLY A 69 -3.00 -16.51 -1.96
CA GLY A 69 -2.71 -17.95 -1.93
C GLY A 69 -1.47 -18.28 -1.09
N VAL A 70 -1.01 -17.32 -0.30
CA VAL A 70 0.16 -17.45 0.55
C VAL A 70 -0.21 -18.37 1.72
N ARG A 71 0.37 -19.58 1.73
CA ARG A 71 0.15 -20.60 2.77
C ARG A 71 1.46 -20.81 3.49
N HIS A 72 1.47 -20.61 4.80
CA HIS A 72 2.69 -20.69 5.59
C HIS A 72 2.67 -21.89 6.52
N GLU A 73 3.83 -22.52 6.62
CA GLU A 73 4.07 -23.60 7.55
C GLU A 73 4.15 -23.08 9.00
N LEU A 74 3.96 -24.00 9.95
CA LEU A 74 4.25 -23.74 11.34
C LEU A 74 5.75 -23.57 11.50
N ARG A 75 6.17 -22.48 12.13
CA ARG A 75 7.59 -22.26 12.43
C ARG A 75 8.21 -23.38 13.25
N PRO A 76 9.48 -23.75 12.99
CA PRO A 76 10.25 -24.59 13.89
C PRO A 76 10.20 -24.06 15.33
N GLY A 77 9.91 -24.95 16.28
CA GLY A 77 9.85 -24.61 17.71
C GLY A 77 8.58 -23.88 18.18
N ARG A 78 7.60 -23.61 17.30
CA ARG A 78 6.34 -22.94 17.68
C ARG A 78 5.16 -23.87 17.95
N ALA A 79 5.39 -25.18 18.01
CA ALA A 79 4.36 -26.19 18.30
C ALA A 79 3.58 -25.91 19.60
N ASN A 80 4.26 -25.45 20.65
CA ASN A 80 3.61 -25.11 21.93
C ASN A 80 2.67 -23.90 21.82
N ILE A 81 3.04 -22.90 21.02
CA ILE A 81 2.20 -21.71 20.78
C ILE A 81 0.96 -22.12 19.98
N LEU A 82 1.16 -22.94 18.94
CA LEU A 82 0.05 -23.48 18.16
C LEU A 82 -0.92 -24.29 19.03
N ALA A 83 -0.40 -25.23 19.83
CA ALA A 83 -1.22 -26.05 20.71
C ALA A 83 -1.99 -25.21 21.73
N SER A 84 -1.41 -24.12 22.24
CA SER A 84 -2.12 -23.17 23.09
C SER A 84 -3.27 -22.49 22.34
N PHE A 85 -2.99 -21.94 21.16
CA PHE A 85 -4.00 -21.30 20.32
C PHE A 85 -5.16 -22.25 19.99
N GLU A 86 -4.88 -23.49 19.59
CA GLU A 86 -5.91 -24.48 19.22
C GLU A 86 -6.75 -24.93 20.42
N ARG A 87 -6.16 -24.98 21.62
CA ARG A 87 -6.87 -25.27 22.86
C ARG A 87 -7.77 -24.11 23.27
N ASP A 88 -7.27 -22.88 23.16
CA ASP A 88 -7.95 -21.68 23.65
C ASP A 88 -8.95 -21.13 22.60
N THR A 89 -8.83 -21.54 21.33
CA THR A 89 -9.66 -21.11 20.21
C THR A 89 -10.35 -22.31 19.56
N PRO A 90 -11.66 -22.53 19.82
CA PRO A 90 -12.39 -23.68 19.30
C PRO A 90 -12.35 -23.76 17.77
N THR A 91 -12.40 -24.98 17.23
CA THR A 91 -12.39 -25.23 15.78
C THR A 91 -13.45 -24.40 15.04
N ALA A 92 -14.66 -24.28 15.59
CA ALA A 92 -15.74 -23.49 15.00
C ALA A 92 -15.39 -22.00 14.81
N VAL A 93 -14.51 -21.44 15.65
CA VAL A 93 -13.99 -20.07 15.49
C VAL A 93 -12.89 -20.03 14.44
N ARG A 94 -11.95 -20.98 14.52
CA ARG A 94 -10.76 -21.05 13.66
C ARG A 94 -11.08 -21.31 12.18
N THR A 95 -12.17 -22.02 11.90
CA THR A 95 -12.55 -22.47 10.55
C THR A 95 -13.87 -21.85 10.06
N ARG A 96 -14.35 -20.79 10.70
CA ARG A 96 -15.61 -20.13 10.33
C ARG A 96 -15.56 -19.56 8.90
N ASP A 97 -16.73 -19.39 8.29
CA ASP A 97 -16.81 -18.63 7.05
C ASP A 97 -16.51 -17.14 7.31
N VAL A 98 -15.48 -16.63 6.63
CA VAL A 98 -15.01 -15.25 6.69
C VAL A 98 -15.32 -14.46 5.41
N SER A 99 -16.13 -15.01 4.51
CA SER A 99 -16.39 -14.38 3.21
C SER A 99 -17.00 -12.99 3.33
N ALA A 100 -17.89 -12.78 4.31
CA ALA A 100 -18.54 -11.49 4.52
C ALA A 100 -17.60 -10.45 5.13
N SER A 101 -16.84 -10.82 6.15
CA SER A 101 -15.86 -9.96 6.82
C SER A 101 -14.67 -9.63 5.91
N ALA A 102 -14.21 -10.59 5.11
CA ALA A 102 -13.19 -10.35 4.08
C ALA A 102 -13.66 -9.34 3.03
N ARG A 103 -14.93 -9.40 2.58
CA ARG A 103 -15.51 -8.39 1.68
C ARG A 103 -15.55 -6.99 2.31
N GLU A 104 -15.83 -6.92 3.60
CA GLU A 104 -15.79 -5.65 4.32
C GLU A 104 -14.36 -5.11 4.43
N TRP A 105 -13.41 -5.96 4.81
CA TRP A 105 -12.00 -5.60 4.84
C TRP A 105 -11.50 -5.11 3.48
N MET A 106 -11.87 -5.78 2.38
CA MET A 106 -11.51 -5.32 1.03
C MET A 106 -12.06 -3.93 0.69
N ARG A 107 -13.27 -3.59 1.14
CA ARG A 107 -13.82 -2.23 0.99
C ARG A 107 -13.00 -1.22 1.77
N GLN A 108 -12.61 -1.53 3.00
CA GLN A 108 -11.77 -0.67 3.83
C GLN A 108 -10.40 -0.43 3.19
N MET A 109 -9.79 -1.48 2.63
CA MET A 109 -8.52 -1.36 1.92
C MET A 109 -8.65 -0.52 0.65
N ALA A 110 -9.73 -0.66 -0.13
CA ALA A 110 -9.97 0.21 -1.28
C ALA A 110 -10.08 1.70 -0.87
N VAL A 111 -10.71 1.99 0.27
CA VAL A 111 -10.75 3.35 0.85
C VAL A 111 -9.35 3.83 1.22
N LEU A 112 -8.54 3.00 1.88
CA LEU A 112 -7.14 3.33 2.22
C LEU A 112 -6.30 3.61 0.96
N LYS A 113 -6.43 2.78 -0.08
CA LYS A 113 -5.77 2.99 -1.38
C LYS A 113 -6.20 4.30 -2.02
N GLY A 114 -7.48 4.65 -1.94
CA GLY A 114 -7.98 5.93 -2.43
C GLY A 114 -7.42 7.13 -1.67
N ARG A 115 -7.20 7.01 -0.36
CA ARG A 115 -6.51 8.04 0.43
C ARG A 115 -5.04 8.17 0.02
N ARG A 116 -4.34 7.05 -0.20
CA ARG A 116 -2.95 7.04 -0.69
C ARG A 116 -2.82 7.62 -2.09
N LEU A 117 -3.75 7.31 -2.99
CA LEU A 117 -3.83 7.92 -4.32
C LEU A 117 -3.93 9.44 -4.21
N ARG A 118 -4.88 9.96 -3.41
CA ARG A 118 -5.00 11.41 -3.19
C ARG A 118 -3.76 12.05 -2.58
N LEU A 119 -3.07 11.35 -1.67
CA LEU A 119 -1.80 11.83 -1.12
C LEU A 119 -0.73 11.91 -2.22
N ALA A 120 -0.56 10.86 -3.02
CA ALA A 120 0.34 10.87 -4.17
C ALA A 120 0.01 12.00 -5.16
N GLU A 121 -1.28 12.20 -5.46
CA GLU A 121 -1.77 13.31 -6.29
C GLU A 121 -1.39 14.69 -5.73
N SER A 122 -1.56 14.90 -4.42
CA SER A 122 -1.15 16.16 -3.80
C SER A 122 0.36 16.38 -3.88
N LEU A 123 1.16 15.33 -3.71
CA LEU A 123 2.61 15.42 -3.73
C LEU A 123 3.16 15.66 -5.14
N MET A 124 2.49 15.14 -6.19
CA MET A 124 2.84 15.44 -7.58
C MET A 124 2.69 16.92 -7.95
N ASN A 125 1.93 17.70 -7.17
CA ASN A 125 1.77 19.15 -7.36
C ASN A 125 2.82 19.98 -6.59
N VAL A 126 3.63 19.33 -5.76
CA VAL A 126 4.69 19.98 -5.01
C VAL A 126 5.93 19.98 -5.89
N ASN A 127 6.44 21.16 -6.20
CA ASN A 127 7.61 21.31 -7.09
C ASN A 127 8.85 20.59 -6.53
N GLU A 128 9.06 20.71 -5.21
CA GLU A 128 10.22 20.18 -4.51
C GLU A 128 9.79 19.65 -3.15
N LEU A 129 10.01 18.37 -2.91
CA LEU A 129 9.81 17.73 -1.62
C LEU A 129 11.12 17.78 -0.84
N ALA A 130 11.06 18.22 0.41
CA ALA A 130 12.19 18.15 1.30
C ALA A 130 12.39 16.70 1.74
N VAL A 131 13.56 16.15 1.44
CA VAL A 131 13.95 14.78 1.75
C VAL A 131 15.24 14.80 2.59
N PRO A 132 15.28 14.09 3.71
CA PRO A 132 16.48 13.97 4.52
C PRO A 132 17.52 13.14 3.76
N VAL A 133 18.79 13.56 3.82
CA VAL A 133 19.89 12.90 3.10
C VAL A 133 21.05 12.55 4.00
N ARG A 134 21.83 11.57 3.53
CA ARG A 134 23.06 11.10 4.15
C ARG A 134 24.28 11.86 3.63
N GLY A 135 25.45 11.55 4.19
CA GLY A 135 26.72 12.17 3.77
C GLY A 135 27.13 11.88 2.32
N ASP A 136 26.56 10.84 1.71
CA ASP A 136 26.75 10.52 0.28
C ASP A 136 25.67 11.14 -0.64
N GLY A 137 24.79 12.00 -0.09
CA GLY A 137 23.73 12.68 -0.82
C GLY A 137 22.48 11.82 -1.10
N LYS A 138 22.48 10.53 -0.74
CA LYS A 138 21.31 9.66 -0.92
C LYS A 138 20.26 9.89 0.18
N PRO A 139 18.98 9.55 -0.08
CA PRO A 139 17.93 9.61 0.93
C PRO A 139 18.31 8.87 2.21
N ALA A 140 18.19 9.54 3.35
CA ALA A 140 18.37 8.97 4.68
C ALA A 140 17.08 8.28 5.10
N THR A 141 17.03 6.96 4.94
CA THR A 141 15.92 6.15 5.42
C THR A 141 16.15 5.75 6.88
N TRP A 142 15.13 5.84 7.72
CA TRP A 142 15.14 5.29 9.07
C TRP A 142 14.80 3.81 9.02
N ASP A 143 15.62 3.00 9.69
CA ASP A 143 15.39 1.58 9.85
C ASP A 143 14.91 1.31 11.29
N PHE A 144 13.69 0.80 11.41
CA PHE A 144 13.07 0.45 12.69
C PHE A 144 13.13 -1.06 12.95
N GLY A 145 14.04 -1.77 12.27
CA GLY A 145 14.21 -3.22 12.30
C GLY A 145 13.22 -3.93 11.40
N ASP A 146 11.92 -3.78 11.66
CA ASP A 146 10.87 -4.47 10.92
C ASP A 146 10.48 -3.75 9.61
N PHE A 147 10.84 -2.47 9.48
CA PHE A 147 10.50 -1.67 8.31
C PHE A 147 11.42 -0.46 8.17
N ARG A 148 11.34 0.15 6.99
CA ARG A 148 12.10 1.35 6.66
C ARG A 148 11.15 2.47 6.28
N MET A 149 11.43 3.67 6.77
CA MET A 149 10.70 4.87 6.40
C MET A 149 11.61 5.92 5.80
N LEU A 150 11.00 6.77 4.99
CA LEU A 150 11.58 8.05 4.61
C LEU A 150 10.62 9.14 5.04
N GLY A 151 11.08 10.03 5.92
CA GLY A 151 10.37 11.28 6.19
C GLY A 151 10.41 12.16 4.95
N VAL A 152 9.25 12.65 4.52
CA VAL A 152 9.12 13.55 3.38
C VAL A 152 8.30 14.74 3.82
N SER A 153 8.68 15.95 3.40
CA SER A 153 7.85 17.12 3.65
C SER A 153 7.54 17.91 2.39
N SER A 154 6.26 18.25 2.23
CA SER A 154 5.77 19.14 1.19
C SER A 154 5.91 20.63 1.54
N THR A 155 6.29 20.95 2.78
CA THR A 155 6.33 22.33 3.29
C THR A 155 7.74 22.82 3.63
N GLY A 156 8.76 22.00 3.33
CA GLY A 156 10.17 22.29 3.61
C GLY A 156 10.72 21.41 4.74
N PRO A 157 11.98 21.60 5.14
CA PRO A 157 12.58 20.88 6.25
C PRO A 157 11.72 20.94 7.53
N VAL A 158 11.36 19.78 8.07
CA VAL A 158 10.57 19.66 9.32
C VAL A 158 11.32 18.80 10.32
N GLU A 159 11.16 19.11 11.60
CA GLU A 159 11.61 18.19 12.64
C GLU A 159 10.80 16.90 12.53
N LEU A 160 11.46 15.77 12.31
CA LEU A 160 10.83 14.46 12.29
C LEU A 160 10.87 13.88 13.72
N ASP A 161 9.81 13.20 14.15
CA ASP A 161 9.72 12.61 15.50
C ASP A 161 10.59 11.34 15.66
N PHE A 162 11.58 11.16 14.77
CA PHE A 162 12.44 9.99 14.74
C PHE A 162 13.78 10.35 15.35
N ASP A 163 14.11 9.76 16.50
CA ASP A 163 15.43 9.90 17.10
C ASP A 163 16.51 9.43 16.10
N GLU A 164 17.29 10.40 15.63
CA GLU A 164 18.59 10.30 14.98
C GLU A 164 18.86 9.00 14.20
N SER A 165 18.47 8.98 12.92
CA SER A 165 19.28 8.22 11.96
C SER A 165 20.70 8.76 12.07
N SER A 166 21.66 7.93 12.50
CA SER A 166 23.09 8.29 12.60
C SER A 166 23.66 8.86 11.30
N ASP A 167 22.96 8.61 10.21
CA ASP A 167 23.34 8.96 8.86
C ASP A 167 22.71 10.28 8.38
N PHE A 168 21.76 10.89 9.09
CA PHE A 168 21.18 12.18 8.69
C PHE A 168 22.24 13.27 8.68
N ARG A 169 22.37 13.98 7.55
CA ARG A 169 23.33 15.10 7.35
C ARG A 169 22.69 16.41 6.94
N GLY A 170 21.41 16.39 6.57
CA GLY A 170 20.69 17.58 6.13
C GLY A 170 19.53 17.23 5.21
N TRP A 171 19.01 18.24 4.52
CA TRP A 171 17.89 18.12 3.60
C TRP A 171 18.35 18.36 2.18
N SER A 172 17.84 17.55 1.26
CA SER A 172 17.82 17.83 -0.17
C SER A 172 16.39 18.08 -0.63
N PHE A 173 16.27 18.56 -1.86
CA PHE A 173 15.00 18.73 -2.54
C PHE A 173 14.94 17.75 -3.69
N SER A 174 13.82 17.06 -3.82
CA SER A 174 13.61 16.04 -4.86
C SER A 174 12.16 16.02 -5.30
N SER A 175 11.90 15.55 -6.52
CA SER A 175 10.54 15.30 -7.00
C SER A 175 10.00 13.97 -6.47
N LEU A 176 8.67 13.78 -6.52
CA LEU A 176 8.06 12.50 -6.16
C LEU A 176 8.52 11.36 -7.08
N GLU A 177 8.77 11.67 -8.35
CA GLU A 177 9.29 10.77 -9.37
C GLU A 177 10.69 10.25 -9.03
N GLU A 178 11.60 11.16 -8.68
CA GLU A 178 12.96 10.81 -8.27
C GLU A 178 12.93 9.94 -7.02
N ILE A 179 12.11 10.30 -6.02
CA ILE A 179 11.89 9.48 -4.82
C ILE A 179 11.42 8.07 -5.20
N ALA A 180 10.45 7.94 -6.11
CA ALA A 180 9.94 6.64 -6.55
C ALA A 180 11.01 5.75 -7.19
N VAL A 181 11.97 6.36 -7.91
CA VAL A 181 13.07 5.66 -8.59
C VAL A 181 14.21 5.33 -7.64
N GLU A 182 14.68 6.29 -6.85
CA GLU A 182 15.91 6.19 -6.05
C GLU A 182 15.72 5.45 -4.74
N VAL A 183 14.51 5.50 -4.17
CA VAL A 183 14.20 4.87 -2.89
C VAL A 183 13.75 3.43 -3.11
N ALA A 184 14.15 2.53 -2.22
CA ALA A 184 13.79 1.12 -2.29
C ALA A 184 12.27 0.90 -2.12
N GLU A 185 11.72 -0.11 -2.79
CA GLU A 185 10.26 -0.32 -2.89
C GLU A 185 9.58 -0.68 -1.55
N ASP A 186 10.34 -1.25 -0.62
CA ASP A 186 9.89 -1.65 0.72
C ASP A 186 9.90 -0.48 1.73
N VAL A 187 10.34 0.71 1.31
CA VAL A 187 10.29 1.93 2.11
C VAL A 187 8.90 2.53 2.06
N LEU A 188 8.45 3.04 3.20
CA LEU A 188 7.20 3.79 3.34
C LEU A 188 7.50 5.28 3.49
N LEU A 189 6.79 6.12 2.75
CA LEU A 189 6.88 7.56 2.93
C LEU A 189 6.01 8.00 4.10
N TYR A 190 6.62 8.75 5.02
CA TYR A 190 5.96 9.45 6.11
C TYR A 190 5.91 10.93 5.78
N VAL A 191 4.76 11.38 5.31
CA VAL A 191 4.62 12.69 4.65
C VAL A 191 4.04 13.69 5.63
N ASP A 192 4.77 14.75 5.95
CA ASP A 192 4.31 15.88 6.80
C ASP A 192 3.67 15.47 8.14
N LYS A 193 4.03 14.28 8.66
CA LYS A 193 3.42 13.66 9.84
C LYS A 193 1.91 13.43 9.74
N LYS A 194 1.36 13.29 8.52
CA LYS A 194 -0.08 13.23 8.27
C LYS A 194 -0.43 12.31 7.13
N GLY A 195 -1.67 11.81 7.16
CA GLY A 195 -2.21 10.98 6.08
C GLY A 195 -1.64 9.57 6.10
N PRO A 196 -2.14 8.66 5.24
CA PRO A 196 -1.70 7.27 5.24
C PRO A 196 -0.24 7.17 4.83
N LEU A 197 0.48 6.18 5.39
CA LEU A 197 1.79 5.81 4.85
C LEU A 197 1.66 5.45 3.38
N LEU A 198 2.57 5.98 2.58
CA LEU A 198 2.58 5.79 1.13
C LEU A 198 3.73 4.87 0.74
N PRO A 199 3.46 3.62 0.33
CA PRO A 199 4.53 2.70 -0.08
C PRO A 199 5.23 3.20 -1.34
N VAL A 200 6.56 3.22 -1.33
CA VAL A 200 7.34 3.58 -2.53
C VAL A 200 7.08 2.59 -3.67
N GLY A 201 6.89 1.31 -3.37
CA GLY A 201 6.45 0.31 -4.35
C GLY A 201 5.13 0.68 -5.06
N ALA A 202 4.21 1.36 -4.37
CA ALA A 202 2.97 1.84 -5.00
C ALA A 202 3.26 3.00 -5.96
N LEU A 203 4.14 3.93 -5.60
CA LEU A 203 4.59 5.03 -6.44
C LEU A 203 5.33 4.56 -7.70
N ARG A 204 6.11 3.49 -7.61
CA ARG A 204 6.78 2.88 -8.78
C ARG A 204 5.82 2.37 -9.84
N SER A 205 4.56 2.09 -9.47
CA SER A 205 3.53 1.72 -10.43
C SER A 205 2.94 2.93 -11.17
N PHE A 206 3.21 4.17 -10.76
CA PHE A 206 2.65 5.33 -11.43
C PHE A 206 3.36 5.64 -12.74
N ASN A 207 2.55 5.80 -13.79
CA ASN A 207 2.96 6.55 -14.95
C ASN A 207 2.66 8.05 -14.71
N PHE A 208 3.61 8.75 -14.09
CA PHE A 208 3.46 10.15 -13.70
C PHE A 208 3.18 11.09 -14.88
N SER A 209 3.84 10.87 -16.02
CA SER A 209 3.64 11.70 -17.22
C SER A 209 2.23 11.53 -17.78
N LEU A 210 1.81 10.27 -17.96
CA LEU A 210 0.48 9.96 -18.47
C LEU A 210 -0.62 10.43 -17.51
N PHE A 211 -0.39 10.31 -16.20
CA PHE A 211 -1.30 10.82 -15.17
C PHE A 211 -1.47 12.34 -15.28
N ARG A 212 -0.37 13.11 -15.39
CA ARG A 212 -0.43 14.56 -15.57
C ARG A 212 -1.16 14.94 -16.85
N ALA A 213 -0.85 14.27 -17.96
CA ALA A 213 -1.51 14.52 -19.25
C ALA A 213 -3.04 14.26 -19.16
N ALA A 214 -3.46 13.22 -18.44
CA ALA A 214 -4.88 12.93 -18.19
C ALA A 214 -5.54 14.02 -17.34
N ARG A 215 -4.91 14.38 -16.22
CA ARG A 215 -5.39 15.41 -15.29
C ARG A 215 -5.50 16.79 -15.92
N ASP A 216 -4.51 17.16 -16.71
CA ASP A 216 -4.44 18.47 -17.36
C ASP A 216 -5.25 18.51 -18.67
N ALA A 217 -5.99 17.43 -18.98
CA ALA A 217 -6.82 17.26 -20.17
C ALA A 217 -6.07 17.48 -21.50
N SER A 218 -4.78 17.14 -21.51
CA SER A 218 -3.88 17.33 -22.65
C SER A 218 -3.99 16.15 -23.64
N MET A 219 -4.99 16.20 -24.52
CA MET A 219 -5.25 15.11 -25.47
C MET A 219 -4.12 14.85 -26.47
N GLU A 220 -3.30 15.86 -26.77
CA GLU A 220 -2.11 15.71 -27.62
C GLU A 220 -1.04 14.86 -26.93
N GLN A 221 -0.65 15.24 -25.71
CA GLN A 221 0.31 14.48 -24.91
C GLN A 221 -0.20 13.07 -24.61
N LEU A 222 -1.48 12.90 -24.28
CA LEU A 222 -2.06 11.57 -24.08
C LEU A 222 -1.92 10.68 -25.33
N ARG A 223 -2.13 11.22 -26.53
CA ARG A 223 -1.98 10.46 -27.78
C ARG A 223 -0.53 10.12 -28.08
N GLU A 224 0.40 10.99 -27.69
CA GLU A 224 1.84 10.77 -27.85
C GLU A 224 2.36 9.73 -26.85
N GLU A 225 2.01 9.85 -25.58
CA GLU A 225 2.58 9.05 -24.49
C GLU A 225 1.89 7.70 -24.29
N PHE A 226 0.55 7.66 -24.39
CA PHE A 226 -0.22 6.46 -24.09
C PHE A 226 0.22 5.22 -24.89
N PRO A 227 0.52 5.29 -26.21
CA PRO A 227 0.92 4.11 -26.98
C PRO A 227 2.09 3.33 -26.38
N ASP A 228 3.07 4.03 -25.82
CA ASP A 228 4.28 3.39 -25.28
C ASP A 228 4.28 3.34 -23.74
N ALA A 229 3.31 3.97 -23.08
CA ALA A 229 3.08 3.84 -21.65
C ALA A 229 2.81 2.38 -21.23
N LEU A 230 3.40 1.99 -20.10
CA LEU A 230 2.93 0.82 -19.35
C LEU A 230 1.67 1.24 -18.57
N VAL A 231 0.57 0.51 -18.77
CA VAL A 231 -0.71 0.75 -18.11
C VAL A 231 -1.26 -0.54 -17.53
N TYR A 232 -2.19 -0.41 -16.58
CA TYR A 232 -2.79 -1.54 -15.88
C TYR A 232 -4.23 -1.75 -16.33
N ARG A 233 -4.54 -2.98 -16.72
CA ARG A 233 -5.85 -3.34 -17.28
C ARG A 233 -6.48 -4.45 -16.42
N PRO A 234 -7.70 -4.25 -15.88
CA PRO A 234 -8.50 -5.34 -15.32
C PRO A 234 -8.81 -6.39 -16.39
N GLU A 235 -8.74 -7.68 -16.03
CA GLU A 235 -9.04 -8.78 -16.95
C GLU A 235 -10.45 -8.65 -17.55
N GLY A 236 -10.55 -8.79 -18.88
CA GLY A 236 -11.83 -8.74 -19.59
C GLY A 236 -12.43 -7.34 -19.78
N GLU A 237 -11.84 -6.29 -19.20
CA GLU A 237 -12.29 -4.90 -19.41
C GLU A 237 -11.50 -4.20 -20.52
N ARG A 238 -12.06 -3.12 -21.07
CA ARG A 238 -11.42 -2.25 -22.06
C ARG A 238 -11.08 -0.89 -21.47
N VAL A 239 -10.41 -0.93 -20.33
CA VAL A 239 -10.01 0.23 -19.57
C VAL A 239 -8.54 0.13 -19.22
N ALA A 240 -7.91 1.27 -19.02
CA ALA A 240 -6.53 1.38 -18.59
C ALA A 240 -6.47 2.25 -17.34
N PHE A 241 -5.53 1.94 -16.44
CA PHE A 241 -5.20 2.78 -15.30
C PHE A 241 -3.74 3.19 -15.36
N THR A 242 -3.47 4.43 -14.95
CA THR A 242 -2.11 5.01 -14.89
C THR A 242 -1.28 4.46 -13.75
N SER A 243 -1.92 3.84 -12.75
CA SER A 243 -1.25 3.21 -11.60
C SER A 243 -2.06 2.05 -11.03
N LEU A 244 -1.42 1.21 -10.20
CA LEU A 244 -2.13 0.19 -9.43
C LEU A 244 -3.02 0.80 -8.35
N LEU A 245 -2.64 1.95 -7.76
CA LEU A 245 -3.50 2.63 -6.77
C LEU A 245 -4.82 3.08 -7.40
N ALA A 246 -4.78 3.62 -8.63
CA ALA A 246 -5.99 4.01 -9.36
C ALA A 246 -6.86 2.80 -9.71
N LEU A 247 -6.25 1.69 -10.14
CA LEU A 247 -6.97 0.46 -10.44
C LEU A 247 -7.65 -0.12 -9.18
N GLU A 248 -6.90 -0.30 -8.09
CA GLU A 248 -7.38 -0.92 -6.85
C GLU A 248 -8.43 -0.06 -6.15
N THR A 249 -8.32 1.26 -6.25
CA THR A 249 -9.32 2.18 -5.69
C THR A 249 -10.63 2.14 -6.50
N ALA A 250 -10.57 1.97 -7.83
CA ALA A 250 -11.76 1.99 -8.70
C ALA A 250 -12.45 0.63 -8.85
N ARG A 251 -11.70 -0.47 -8.74
CA ARG A 251 -12.21 -1.84 -8.94
C ARG A 251 -12.15 -2.71 -7.69
N GLY A 252 -11.52 -2.23 -6.63
CA GLY A 252 -11.28 -2.97 -5.41
C GLY A 252 -9.98 -3.76 -5.45
N ILE A 253 -9.49 -4.10 -4.27
CA ILE A 253 -8.32 -4.96 -4.13
C ILE A 253 -8.66 -6.40 -4.52
N GLY A 254 -7.70 -7.11 -5.12
CA GLY A 254 -7.87 -8.49 -5.57
C GLY A 254 -8.56 -8.67 -6.92
N VAL A 255 -8.93 -7.58 -7.60
CA VAL A 255 -9.30 -7.66 -9.02
C VAL A 255 -8.10 -8.21 -9.82
N LYS A 256 -8.38 -9.13 -10.74
CA LYS A 256 -7.32 -9.64 -11.63
C LYS A 256 -7.00 -8.60 -12.68
N TRP A 257 -5.71 -8.38 -12.91
CA TRP A 257 -5.24 -7.39 -13.86
C TRP A 257 -3.96 -7.86 -14.56
N GLN A 258 -3.63 -7.18 -15.65
CA GLN A 258 -2.36 -7.34 -16.37
C GLN A 258 -1.76 -5.99 -16.71
N SER A 259 -0.43 -5.91 -16.72
CA SER A 259 0.29 -4.75 -17.25
C SER A 259 0.49 -4.91 -18.76
N MET A 260 0.22 -3.87 -19.53
CA MET A 260 0.44 -3.90 -20.98
C MET A 260 0.83 -2.52 -21.54
N ARG A 261 1.37 -2.49 -22.76
CA ARG A 261 1.63 -1.24 -23.48
C ARG A 261 0.34 -0.68 -24.06
N GLY A 262 0.11 0.62 -23.95
CA GLY A 262 -1.14 1.25 -24.41
C GLY A 262 -1.44 1.01 -25.90
N ARG A 263 -0.42 0.90 -26.77
CA ARG A 263 -0.58 0.58 -28.20
C ARG A 263 -1.30 -0.75 -28.45
N LYS A 264 -1.06 -1.75 -27.59
CA LYS A 264 -1.74 -3.04 -27.71
C LYS A 264 -3.22 -2.90 -27.38
N LEU A 265 -3.54 -2.06 -26.40
CA LEU A 265 -4.91 -1.82 -25.97
C LEU A 265 -5.67 -0.94 -26.98
N LEU A 266 -5.03 0.09 -27.55
CA LEU A 266 -5.60 0.90 -28.63
C LEU A 266 -5.90 0.08 -29.88
N ALA A 267 -5.07 -0.92 -30.21
CA ALA A 267 -5.35 -1.79 -31.35
C ALA A 267 -6.65 -2.60 -31.19
N GLU A 268 -7.15 -2.77 -29.96
CA GLU A 268 -8.45 -3.41 -29.69
C GLU A 268 -9.63 -2.43 -29.88
N GLY A 269 -9.37 -1.12 -29.97
CA GLY A 269 -10.34 -0.03 -30.24
C GLY A 269 -10.27 1.09 -29.18
N GLU A 270 -11.40 1.75 -28.93
CA GLU A 270 -11.48 2.82 -27.91
C GLU A 270 -11.18 2.31 -26.48
N VAL A 271 -10.49 3.16 -25.71
CA VAL A 271 -10.01 2.89 -24.35
C VAL A 271 -10.41 4.05 -23.43
N ALA A 272 -10.96 3.72 -22.26
CA ALA A 272 -11.11 4.68 -21.16
C ALA A 272 -9.89 4.60 -20.23
N LEU A 273 -9.21 5.71 -20.02
CA LEU A 273 -8.11 5.88 -19.07
C LEU A 273 -8.65 6.37 -17.72
N ASP A 274 -8.24 5.72 -16.63
CA ASP A 274 -8.63 6.01 -15.25
C ASP A 274 -10.15 6.22 -15.08
N PRO A 275 -11.00 5.25 -15.48
CA PRO A 275 -12.44 5.39 -15.38
C PRO A 275 -12.91 5.46 -13.92
N GLY A 276 -13.83 6.40 -13.64
CA GLY A 276 -14.34 6.66 -12.30
C GLY A 276 -13.54 7.70 -11.51
N TYR A 277 -12.53 8.32 -12.13
CA TYR A 277 -11.79 9.45 -11.57
C TYR A 277 -12.13 10.77 -12.27
N PRO A 278 -11.90 11.92 -11.63
CA PRO A 278 -12.12 13.24 -12.24
C PRO A 278 -11.35 13.48 -13.55
N HIS A 279 -10.21 12.80 -13.74
CA HIS A 279 -9.32 12.93 -14.89
C HIS A 279 -9.50 11.82 -15.93
N GLN A 280 -10.66 11.16 -15.96
CA GLN A 280 -10.95 10.13 -16.95
C GLN A 280 -10.82 10.70 -18.38
N ALA A 281 -10.10 9.98 -19.25
CA ALA A 281 -9.93 10.33 -20.65
C ALA A 281 -10.35 9.19 -21.58
N PHE A 282 -10.71 9.51 -22.82
CA PHE A 282 -11.06 8.53 -23.84
C PHE A 282 -10.10 8.62 -25.03
N LEU A 283 -9.47 7.49 -25.36
CA LEU A 283 -8.49 7.39 -26.43
C LEU A 283 -8.99 6.45 -27.51
N LYS A 284 -8.84 6.90 -28.76
CA LYS A 284 -9.22 6.15 -29.96
C LYS A 284 -7.96 5.69 -30.69
N PRO A 285 -8.03 4.60 -31.47
CA PRO A 285 -6.91 4.09 -32.25
C PRO A 285 -6.31 5.13 -33.21
#